data_AF-A0A3Q0E7R1-F1
#
_entry.id   AF-A0A3Q0E7R1-F1
#
_cell.length_a   1.000
_cell.length_b   1.000
_cell.length_c   1.000
_cell.angle_alpha   90.00
_cell.angle_beta   90.00
_cell.angle_gamma   90.00
#
_symmetry.space_group_name_H-M   'P 1'
#
loop_
_entity.id
_entity.type
_entity.pdbx_description
1 polymer ?
#
loop_
_entity_poly.entity_id
_entity_poly.type
_entity_poly.pdbx_seq_one_letter_code
_entity_poly.pdbx_strand_id
1 'polypeptide(L)'
;MLRVLPSFPAVHSNTDPAIEALVLICPKKRCFDFGGGAKNALENNSESLRVLNVERNGNIIYTYKHLYTFEKDLQVVSCSVNSERTLLAASLVQSTKEGRGNELQPGSKCLTLLVEIHPVNNVKVLKAVDSYIWVQFLYPHAESHPLPENHLLLISEEKYIEQFHIQVAKEDGNRVVIKNSDHLPRDRIAEDFVWAQWDMSEQRLYYIDLKTSGSILKCVQFYADESFNLMFEASLDISLNGSEFRLVNFGCDCLQDQEKGSKHLTLCVFTNHTGSLCVCYSPKCASWEKITYSVFYVHKGHSKTFTAALGSGGSHVTKDITFLNLDYYVAVYLPGHFFHLLNIQHPDLICHSLFLTGNNEMTDMLPHSPLQSLSGSLVLDCSSGTLYRALLNQSYLLQFLWNTHLDSEKMAALHCLLSCGRGLRFLEDQ
;
A
#
# COMPACT_ATOMS: atom_id res chain seq x y z
N MET A 1 18.74 9.21 -0.68
CA MET A 1 17.48 9.83 -1.13
C MET A 1 16.40 8.85 -0.72
N LEU A 2 15.52 9.21 0.22
CA LEU A 2 14.35 8.38 0.49
C LEU A 2 13.28 8.81 -0.51
N ARG A 3 12.88 7.93 -1.43
CA ARG A 3 11.69 8.14 -2.24
C ARG A 3 10.54 7.63 -1.39
N VAL A 4 9.78 8.54 -0.78
CA VAL A 4 8.51 8.15 -0.18
C VAL A 4 7.45 8.35 -1.25
N LEU A 5 6.79 7.26 -1.63
CA LEU A 5 5.60 7.35 -2.47
C LEU A 5 4.48 7.87 -1.57
N PRO A 6 3.97 9.09 -1.79
CA PRO A 6 2.82 9.55 -1.05
C PRO A 6 1.60 8.72 -1.45
N SER A 7 0.83 8.32 -0.45
CA SER A 7 -0.46 7.67 -0.61
C SER A 7 -1.52 8.69 -1.03
N PHE A 8 -1.54 9.06 -2.32
CA PHE A 8 -2.61 9.85 -2.92
C PHE A 8 -3.71 8.94 -3.51
N PRO A 9 -5.00 9.27 -3.36
CA PRO A 9 -6.02 8.74 -4.24
C PRO A 9 -5.81 9.28 -5.65
N ALA A 10 -5.98 8.44 -6.67
CA ALA A 10 -6.08 8.90 -8.05
C ALA A 10 -7.33 9.78 -8.17
N VAL A 11 -7.14 11.09 -8.38
CA VAL A 11 -8.25 11.99 -8.67
C VAL A 11 -8.71 11.71 -10.10
N HIS A 12 -9.89 11.10 -10.25
CA HIS A 12 -10.59 11.03 -11.53
C HIS A 12 -11.16 12.42 -11.86
N SER A 13 -10.32 13.34 -12.34
CA SER A 13 -10.77 14.57 -12.98
C SER A 13 -10.28 14.58 -14.42
N ASN A 14 -11.21 14.52 -15.38
CA ASN A 14 -10.98 14.45 -16.83
C ASN A 14 -10.36 15.72 -17.47
N THR A 15 -9.75 16.62 -16.69
CA THR A 15 -9.29 17.93 -17.20
C THR A 15 -7.89 18.34 -16.78
N ASP A 16 -7.11 17.51 -16.10
CA ASP A 16 -5.69 17.76 -15.89
C ASP A 16 -4.92 16.43 -15.88
N PRO A 17 -3.73 16.33 -16.50
CA PRO A 17 -2.91 15.14 -16.38
C PRO A 17 -2.64 14.92 -14.89
N ALA A 18 -2.93 13.73 -14.38
CA ALA A 18 -2.74 13.37 -12.98
C ALA A 18 -1.30 13.65 -12.54
N ILE A 19 -1.04 14.84 -11.99
CA ILE A 19 0.26 15.19 -11.42
C ILE A 19 0.34 14.46 -10.08
N GLU A 20 0.87 13.23 -10.12
CA GLU A 20 1.35 12.50 -8.95
C GLU A 20 2.51 13.31 -8.34
N ALA A 21 2.20 14.08 -7.30
CA ALA A 21 3.19 14.91 -6.62
C ALA A 21 3.98 14.03 -5.64
N LEU A 22 5.12 13.46 -6.03
CA LEU A 22 5.99 12.77 -5.06
C LEU A 22 6.54 13.76 -4.02
N VAL A 23 6.35 13.45 -2.74
CA VAL A 23 6.88 14.23 -1.62
C VAL A 23 8.32 13.80 -1.36
N LEU A 24 9.27 14.69 -1.65
CA LEU A 24 10.66 14.49 -1.26
C LEU A 24 10.89 15.06 0.13
N ILE A 25 11.13 14.17 1.10
CA ILE A 25 11.71 14.52 2.39
C ILE A 25 13.21 14.24 2.29
N CYS A 26 14.03 15.29 2.28
CA CYS A 26 15.49 15.16 2.24
C CYS A 26 16.14 15.77 3.48
N PRO A 27 17.22 15.16 4.01
CA PRO A 27 18.06 15.82 5.00
C PRO A 27 18.85 16.97 4.34
N LYS A 28 18.95 18.11 5.04
CA LYS A 28 19.55 19.37 4.56
C LYS A 28 20.95 19.20 3.93
N LYS A 29 21.75 18.25 4.45
CA LYS A 29 23.12 17.96 3.96
C LYS A 29 23.18 17.32 2.56
N ARG A 30 22.12 16.68 2.05
CA ARG A 30 22.13 16.05 0.70
C ARG A 30 21.40 16.86 -0.37
N CYS A 31 20.75 17.96 -0.01
CA CYS A 31 20.12 18.86 -0.99
C CYS A 31 21.16 19.62 -1.84
N PHE A 32 22.42 19.68 -1.41
CA PHE A 32 23.47 20.47 -2.06
C PHE A 32 24.23 19.76 -3.20
N ASP A 33 24.06 18.44 -3.38
CA ASP A 33 24.78 17.68 -4.43
C ASP A 33 24.00 17.53 -5.75
N PHE A 34 22.76 18.04 -5.83
CA PHE A 34 22.03 18.15 -7.09
C PHE A 34 22.41 19.45 -7.81
N GLY A 35 23.66 19.51 -8.25
CA GLY A 35 24.27 20.67 -8.88
C GLY A 35 25.45 20.30 -9.78
N GLY A 36 25.28 19.28 -10.62
CA GLY A 36 26.21 19.06 -11.74
C GLY A 36 26.04 20.15 -12.79
N GLY A 37 26.72 21.28 -12.59
CA GLY A 37 26.96 22.28 -13.64
C GLY A 37 26.15 23.58 -13.54
N ALA A 38 26.33 24.36 -12.47
CA ALA A 38 26.13 25.80 -12.54
C ALA A 38 27.06 26.50 -11.54
N LYS A 39 28.16 27.07 -12.04
CA LYS A 39 29.01 27.99 -11.28
C LYS A 39 28.24 29.28 -10.99
N ASN A 40 28.38 29.76 -9.76
CA ASN A 40 28.09 31.11 -9.29
C ASN A 40 26.61 31.55 -9.25
N ALA A 41 25.99 31.39 -8.08
CA ALA A 41 25.09 32.42 -7.56
C ALA A 41 25.12 32.40 -6.02
N LEU A 42 25.55 33.54 -5.51
CA LEU A 42 25.71 33.99 -4.13
C LEU A 42 24.52 33.64 -3.22
N GLU A 43 24.84 33.50 -1.93
CA GLU A 43 23.93 33.57 -0.78
C GLU A 43 22.78 34.58 -0.98
N ASN A 44 21.54 34.13 -0.78
CA ASN A 44 20.50 34.79 0.02
C ASN A 44 19.10 34.18 -0.23
N ASN A 45 18.32 34.11 0.85
CA ASN A 45 16.86 33.95 0.93
C ASN A 45 16.27 32.52 0.96
N SER A 46 15.92 32.16 2.20
CA SER A 46 14.64 31.60 2.67
C SER A 46 13.48 31.48 1.66
N GLU A 47 12.68 30.41 1.82
CA GLU A 47 11.28 30.30 1.35
C GLU A 47 11.01 30.15 -0.16
N SER A 48 11.70 29.25 -0.85
CA SER A 48 11.24 28.79 -2.17
C SER A 48 11.08 27.28 -2.22
N LEU A 49 9.83 26.82 -2.33
CA LEU A 49 9.48 25.44 -2.68
C LEU A 49 10.11 25.12 -4.02
N ARG A 50 11.16 24.31 -4.01
CA ARG A 50 11.78 23.84 -5.26
C ARG A 50 10.83 22.83 -5.91
N VAL A 51 10.38 23.18 -7.10
CA VAL A 51 9.61 22.32 -7.98
C VAL A 51 10.61 21.67 -8.96
N LEU A 52 10.69 20.33 -8.97
CA LEU A 52 11.52 19.58 -9.92
C LEU A 52 10.61 18.84 -10.90
N ASN A 53 10.63 19.24 -12.16
CA ASN A 53 9.92 18.55 -13.21
C ASN A 53 10.78 17.38 -13.73
N VAL A 54 10.18 16.20 -13.87
CA VAL A 54 10.76 15.08 -14.61
C VAL A 54 10.04 15.00 -15.94
N GLU A 55 10.80 15.18 -17.01
CA GLU A 55 10.29 15.20 -18.37
C GLU A 55 10.70 13.93 -19.12
N ARG A 56 9.82 13.46 -20.02
CA ARG A 56 10.16 12.49 -21.07
C ARG A 56 9.54 12.95 -22.37
N ASN A 57 10.35 12.96 -23.43
CA ASN A 57 9.95 13.38 -24.77
C ASN A 57 9.32 14.79 -24.80
N GLY A 58 9.79 15.72 -23.96
CA GLY A 58 9.29 17.09 -23.88
C GLY A 58 8.00 17.29 -23.08
N ASN A 59 7.44 16.23 -22.48
CA ASN A 59 6.29 16.32 -21.58
C ASN A 59 6.74 16.12 -20.12
N ILE A 60 6.26 16.97 -19.22
CA ILE A 60 6.42 16.79 -17.77
C ILE A 60 5.58 15.58 -17.35
N ILE A 61 6.23 14.51 -16.90
CA ILE A 61 5.56 13.32 -16.36
C ILE A 61 5.31 13.47 -14.87
N TYR A 62 6.27 14.03 -14.13
CA TYR A 62 6.17 14.21 -12.69
C TYR A 62 6.64 15.60 -12.28
N THR A 63 5.97 16.17 -11.30
CA THR A 63 6.38 17.42 -10.66
C THR A 63 6.63 17.13 -9.19
N TYR A 64 7.90 17.08 -8.78
CA TYR A 64 8.25 16.94 -7.37
C TYR A 64 8.14 18.30 -6.70
N LYS A 65 7.33 18.38 -5.64
CA LYS A 65 7.28 19.55 -4.77
C LYS A 65 8.01 19.22 -3.48
N HIS A 66 9.08 19.95 -3.19
CA HIS A 66 9.76 19.82 -1.91
C HIS A 66 8.89 20.40 -0.79
N LEU A 67 8.40 19.57 0.14
CA LEU A 67 7.46 20.02 1.18
C LEU A 67 8.15 20.44 2.49
N TYR A 68 9.18 19.71 2.93
CA TYR A 68 9.83 19.98 4.21
C TYR A 68 11.25 19.37 4.26
N THR A 69 12.21 20.10 4.84
CA THR A 69 13.58 19.62 5.08
C THR A 69 13.85 19.50 6.58
N PHE A 70 14.40 18.37 7.01
CA PHE A 70 14.91 18.21 8.37
C PHE A 70 16.40 18.60 8.44
N GLU A 71 16.79 19.25 9.53
CA GLU A 71 18.19 19.67 9.74
C GLU A 71 19.14 18.51 10.05
N LYS A 72 18.62 17.44 10.66
CA LYS A 72 19.35 16.23 11.00
C LYS A 72 19.13 15.13 9.96
N ASP A 73 20.10 14.23 9.84
CA ASP A 73 19.93 12.99 9.09
C ASP A 73 18.95 12.07 9.83
N LEU A 74 17.68 12.15 9.43
CA LEU A 74 16.59 11.32 9.93
C LEU A 74 16.14 10.35 8.84
N GLN A 75 15.83 9.12 9.23
CA GLN A 75 15.17 8.14 8.38
C GLN A 75 13.66 8.31 8.53
N VAL A 76 12.94 8.50 7.42
CA VAL A 76 11.48 8.53 7.45
C VAL A 76 10.98 7.09 7.51
N VAL A 77 10.19 6.79 8.53
CA VAL A 77 9.50 5.51 8.69
C VAL A 77 8.21 5.51 7.90
N SER A 78 7.42 6.58 8.00
CA SER A 78 6.13 6.74 7.33
C SER A 78 5.84 8.22 7.15
N CYS A 79 5.15 8.60 6.09
CA CYS A 79 4.59 9.95 5.99
C CYS A 79 3.29 9.96 5.17
N SER A 80 2.43 10.93 5.46
CA SER A 80 1.17 11.14 4.75
C SER A 80 0.86 12.64 4.71
N VAL A 81 0.14 13.07 3.67
CA VAL A 81 -0.26 14.46 3.45
C VAL A 81 -1.78 14.50 3.35
N ASN A 82 -2.43 15.53 3.87
CA ASN A 82 -3.90 15.63 3.78
C ASN A 82 -4.39 16.00 2.37
N SER A 83 -5.71 15.88 2.14
CA SER A 83 -6.37 16.21 0.85
C SER A 83 -6.03 17.61 0.35
N GLU A 84 -6.05 18.60 1.23
CA GLU A 84 -5.80 20.00 0.88
C GLU A 84 -4.31 20.33 0.70
N ARG A 85 -3.41 19.37 0.99
CA ARG A 85 -1.95 19.54 0.92
C ARG A 85 -1.44 20.68 1.81
N THR A 86 -2.07 20.85 2.97
CA THR A 86 -1.78 21.88 3.96
C THR A 86 -1.07 21.31 5.19
N LEU A 87 -1.21 20.01 5.45
CA LEU A 87 -0.64 19.30 6.59
C LEU A 87 0.21 18.10 6.13
N LEU A 88 1.32 17.89 6.82
CA LEU A 88 2.20 16.72 6.66
C LEU A 88 2.32 16.01 8.00
N ALA A 89 1.99 14.72 8.02
CA ALA A 89 2.30 13.82 9.12
C ALA A 89 3.53 12.99 8.75
N ALA A 90 4.53 12.92 9.62
CA ALA A 90 5.75 12.17 9.36
C ALA A 90 6.29 11.51 10.63
N SER A 91 6.58 10.21 10.54
CA SER A 91 7.28 9.44 11.55
C SER A 91 8.75 9.28 11.17
N LEU A 92 9.64 9.60 12.10
CA LEU A 92 11.07 9.78 11.85
C LEU A 92 11.88 9.02 12.89
N VAL A 93 12.95 8.36 12.46
CA VAL A 93 13.90 7.66 13.33
C VAL A 93 15.30 8.19 13.10
N GLN A 94 16.07 8.33 14.17
CA GLN A 94 17.44 8.85 14.08
C GLN A 94 18.36 7.80 13.46
N SER A 95 19.01 8.12 12.32
CA SER A 95 19.98 7.20 11.73
C SER A 95 21.29 7.28 12.52
N THR A 96 21.62 6.26 13.30
CA THR A 96 22.92 6.13 13.99
C THR A 96 24.00 5.72 12.99
N LYS A 97 24.41 6.65 12.13
CA LYS A 97 25.65 6.51 11.35
C LYS A 97 26.85 6.95 12.17
N GLU A 98 27.16 6.23 13.25
CA GLU A 98 28.50 6.21 13.85
C GLU A 98 28.55 5.19 14.99
N GLY A 99 29.46 4.22 14.89
CA GLY A 99 29.70 3.14 15.86
C GLY A 99 30.32 3.60 17.18
N ARG A 100 29.80 4.67 17.78
CA ARG A 100 30.02 5.01 19.19
C ARG A 100 28.66 5.20 19.84
N GLY A 101 28.12 4.09 20.35
CA GLY A 101 27.01 4.13 21.28
C GLY A 101 27.45 4.89 22.52
N ASN A 102 26.96 6.12 22.68
CA ASN A 102 26.84 6.68 24.01
C ASN A 102 25.61 6.02 24.63
N GLU A 103 25.81 5.04 25.51
CA GLU A 103 24.77 4.31 26.28
C GLU A 103 23.93 5.22 27.22
N LEU A 104 23.98 6.55 27.05
CA LEU A 104 23.45 7.55 27.99
C LEU A 104 22.73 8.72 27.30
N GLN A 105 21.94 8.47 26.25
CA GLN A 105 20.99 9.49 25.75
C GLN A 105 19.56 8.93 25.81
N PRO A 106 18.72 9.37 26.78
CA PRO A 106 17.31 9.00 26.88
C PRO A 106 16.49 9.78 25.84
N GLY A 107 16.63 9.43 24.57
CA GLY A 107 15.83 9.97 23.48
C GLY A 107 14.97 8.89 22.85
N SER A 108 13.69 9.18 22.60
CA SER A 108 12.77 8.29 21.88
C SER A 108 13.33 7.91 20.52
N LYS A 109 13.30 6.62 20.17
CA LYS A 109 13.80 6.14 18.85
C LYS A 109 12.99 6.68 17.68
N CYS A 110 11.67 6.81 17.83
CA CYS A 110 10.74 7.26 16.81
C CYS A 110 10.02 8.54 17.25
N LEU A 111 10.08 9.56 16.40
CA LEU A 111 9.42 10.84 16.57
C LEU A 111 8.37 11.02 15.47
N THR A 112 7.10 11.14 15.87
CA THR A 112 5.99 11.39 14.96
C THR A 112 5.56 12.84 15.04
N LEU A 113 5.59 13.53 13.91
CA LEU A 113 5.35 14.96 13.78
C LEU A 113 4.14 15.25 12.92
N LEU A 114 3.43 16.32 13.26
CA LEU A 114 2.43 16.98 12.44
C LEU A 114 2.92 18.39 12.09
N VAL A 115 2.96 18.71 10.81
CA VAL A 115 3.62 19.90 10.26
C VAL A 115 2.65 20.67 9.38
N GLU A 116 2.53 21.98 9.61
CA GLU A 116 1.86 22.91 8.70
C GLU A 116 2.79 23.22 7.53
N ILE A 117 2.34 23.03 6.28
CA ILE A 117 3.21 23.13 5.09
C ILE A 117 3.30 24.59 4.59
N HIS A 118 2.22 25.37 4.68
CA HIS A 118 2.19 26.74 4.14
C HIS A 118 1.42 27.72 5.03
N PRO A 119 2.11 28.68 5.67
CA PRO A 119 3.56 28.71 5.89
C PRO A 119 4.02 27.58 6.83
N VAL A 120 5.31 27.21 6.75
CA VAL A 120 5.92 26.29 7.71
C VAL A 120 6.12 27.01 9.04
N ASN A 121 5.03 27.15 9.80
CA ASN A 121 5.02 27.92 11.04
C ASN A 121 4.96 27.05 12.29
N ASN A 122 4.44 25.82 12.17
CA ASN A 122 4.13 24.99 13.33
C ASN A 122 4.50 23.53 13.10
N VAL A 123 5.26 22.98 14.04
CA VAL A 123 5.62 21.56 14.09
C VAL A 123 5.20 21.04 15.45
N LYS A 124 4.32 20.04 15.46
CA LYS A 124 3.82 19.41 16.67
C LYS A 124 4.32 17.99 16.78
N VAL A 125 4.71 17.61 17.98
CA VAL A 125 5.04 16.22 18.29
C VAL A 125 3.74 15.50 18.65
N LEU A 126 3.31 14.57 17.81
CA LEU A 126 2.16 13.71 18.10
C LEU A 126 2.55 12.59 19.07
N LYS A 127 3.70 11.96 18.84
CA LYS A 127 4.25 10.87 19.66
C LYS A 127 5.78 10.93 19.64
N ALA A 128 6.39 10.59 20.77
CA ALA A 128 7.82 10.33 20.90
C ALA A 128 7.95 9.01 21.70
N VAL A 129 8.23 7.93 20.98
CA VAL A 129 8.22 6.56 21.53
C VAL A 129 9.42 5.75 21.02
N ASP A 130 9.67 4.58 21.61
CA ASP A 130 10.75 3.70 21.19
C ASP A 130 10.34 2.67 20.11
N SER A 131 9.05 2.63 19.77
CA SER A 131 8.44 1.77 18.75
C SER A 131 8.22 2.50 17.42
N TYR A 132 8.15 1.77 16.31
CA TYR A 132 7.83 2.37 15.01
C TYR A 132 6.36 2.82 14.95
N ILE A 133 6.14 3.95 14.28
CA ILE A 133 4.80 4.50 14.05
C ILE A 133 4.58 4.73 12.56
N TRP A 134 3.42 4.30 12.06
CA TRP A 134 2.92 4.63 10.74
C TRP A 134 1.78 5.64 10.83
N VAL A 135 1.69 6.49 9.81
CA VAL A 135 0.73 7.61 9.76
C VAL A 135 0.05 7.65 8.41
N GLN A 136 -1.28 7.81 8.42
CA GLN A 136 -2.10 7.83 7.21
C GLN A 136 -3.28 8.79 7.36
N PHE A 137 -3.33 9.87 6.57
CA PHE A 137 -4.51 10.73 6.51
C PHE A 137 -5.68 9.99 5.89
N LEU A 138 -6.88 10.28 6.41
CA LEU A 138 -8.14 9.85 5.83
C LEU A 138 -8.56 10.85 4.74
N TYR A 139 -9.14 10.32 3.67
CA TYR A 139 -9.68 11.10 2.55
C TYR A 139 -11.13 10.70 2.31
N PRO A 140 -12.02 10.88 3.29
CA PRO A 140 -13.38 10.42 3.10
C PRO A 140 -14.07 11.27 2.03
N HIS A 141 -14.86 10.63 1.17
CA HIS A 141 -15.44 11.25 -0.01
C HIS A 141 -16.55 12.24 0.38
N ALA A 142 -16.26 13.55 0.35
CA ALA A 142 -17.25 14.59 0.57
C ALA A 142 -17.57 15.32 -0.75
N GLU A 143 -18.78 15.16 -1.27
CA GLU A 143 -19.25 15.86 -2.49
C GLU A 143 -19.52 17.36 -2.25
N SER A 144 -19.44 17.84 -1.01
CA SER A 144 -19.77 19.22 -0.70
C SER A 144 -19.14 19.68 0.61
N HIS A 145 -18.22 20.63 0.47
CA HIS A 145 -17.50 21.41 1.49
C HIS A 145 -16.18 20.81 2.00
N PRO A 146 -15.07 21.58 2.00
CA PRO A 146 -13.89 21.20 2.76
C PRO A 146 -14.25 21.25 4.24
N LEU A 147 -14.35 20.08 4.86
CA LEU A 147 -14.53 20.00 6.30
C LEU A 147 -13.32 20.67 6.98
N PRO A 148 -13.52 21.47 8.04
CA PRO A 148 -12.42 22.07 8.78
C PRO A 148 -11.64 21.04 9.60
N GLU A 149 -12.03 19.77 9.57
CA GLU A 149 -11.46 18.70 10.37
C GLU A 149 -10.79 17.67 9.48
N ASN A 150 -9.52 17.39 9.80
CA ASN A 150 -8.71 16.38 9.13
C ASN A 150 -8.53 15.21 10.09
N HIS A 151 -8.67 13.99 9.59
CA HIS A 151 -8.45 12.80 10.40
C HIS A 151 -7.16 12.10 10.00
N LEU A 152 -6.39 11.69 11.01
CA LEU A 152 -5.12 11.02 10.83
C LEU A 152 -5.12 9.69 11.59
N LEU A 153 -4.94 8.59 10.89
CA LEU A 153 -4.66 7.31 11.52
C LEU A 153 -3.20 7.25 11.94
N LEU A 154 -2.98 6.87 13.20
CA LEU A 154 -1.69 6.56 13.78
C LEU A 154 -1.69 5.08 14.16
N ILE A 155 -0.73 4.34 13.61
CA ILE A 155 -0.58 2.89 13.81
C ILE A 155 0.75 2.65 14.50
N SER A 156 0.74 1.95 15.62
CA SER A 156 1.95 1.64 16.39
C SER A 156 2.37 0.19 16.22
N GLU A 157 3.68 -0.04 16.22
CA GLU A 157 4.29 -1.38 16.33
C GLU A 157 3.90 -2.08 17.64
N GLU A 158 3.51 -1.31 18.66
CA GLU A 158 2.91 -1.82 19.91
C GLU A 158 1.44 -2.26 19.74
N LYS A 159 1.00 -2.51 18.50
CA LYS A 159 -0.28 -3.14 18.16
C LYS A 159 -1.51 -2.32 18.53
N TYR A 160 -1.45 -1.02 18.30
CA TYR A 160 -2.62 -0.17 18.44
C TYR A 160 -2.82 0.82 17.30
N ILE A 161 -4.07 1.21 17.09
CA ILE A 161 -4.49 2.18 16.08
C ILE A 161 -5.32 3.27 16.75
N GLU A 162 -4.93 4.51 16.54
CA GLU A 162 -5.60 5.72 17.02
C GLU A 162 -5.99 6.60 15.83
N GLN A 163 -7.16 7.23 15.89
CA GLN A 163 -7.54 8.30 14.97
C GLN A 163 -7.37 9.63 15.69
N PHE A 164 -6.56 10.52 15.13
CA PHE A 164 -6.41 11.90 15.57
C PHE A 164 -7.37 12.80 14.80
N HIS A 165 -7.96 13.74 15.53
CA HIS A 165 -8.86 14.76 15.04
C HIS A 165 -8.13 16.09 14.97
N ILE A 166 -7.95 16.61 13.76
CA ILE A 166 -7.10 17.78 13.49
C ILE A 166 -7.97 18.89 12.91
N GLN A 167 -8.42 19.79 13.77
CA GLN A 167 -9.15 20.97 13.35
C GLN A 167 -8.21 22.02 12.79
N VAL A 168 -8.58 22.57 11.64
CA VAL A 168 -7.84 23.64 10.97
C VAL A 168 -8.69 24.89 10.81
N ALA A 169 -8.05 26.05 10.94
CA ALA A 169 -8.60 27.35 10.61
C ALA A 169 -7.95 27.85 9.32
N LYS A 170 -8.74 28.44 8.42
CA LYS A 170 -8.19 29.28 7.34
C LYS A 170 -8.04 30.70 7.89
N GLU A 171 -6.81 31.19 7.92
CA GLU A 171 -6.50 32.60 8.18
C GLU A 171 -6.30 33.37 6.87
N ASP A 172 -6.23 34.70 6.95
CA ASP A 172 -6.09 35.58 5.78
C ASP A 172 -4.93 35.13 4.86
N GLY A 173 -5.27 34.91 3.59
CA GLY A 173 -4.34 34.52 2.52
C GLY A 173 -3.88 33.06 2.54
N ASN A 174 -4.74 32.09 2.17
CA ASN A 174 -4.40 30.66 2.01
C ASN A 174 -3.66 29.99 3.19
N ARG A 175 -3.54 30.65 4.34
CA ARG A 175 -2.85 30.13 5.52
C ARG A 175 -3.78 29.18 6.25
N VAL A 176 -3.27 28.01 6.61
CA VAL A 176 -4.02 27.00 7.35
C VAL A 176 -3.28 26.71 8.65
N VAL A 177 -3.95 26.97 9.77
CA VAL A 177 -3.37 26.84 11.11
C VAL A 177 -4.16 25.80 11.89
N ILE A 178 -3.47 24.92 12.61
CA ILE A 178 -4.10 23.89 13.44
C ILE A 178 -4.66 24.53 14.71
N LYS A 179 -5.98 24.42 14.92
CA LYS A 179 -6.67 24.87 16.14
C LYS A 179 -6.34 23.96 17.33
N ASN A 180 -6.43 24.51 18.55
CA ASN A 180 -6.31 23.76 19.82
C ASN A 180 -5.08 22.85 19.86
N SER A 181 -3.91 23.47 19.67
CA SER A 181 -2.66 22.76 19.39
C SER A 181 -2.18 21.80 20.44
N ASP A 182 -2.58 22.03 21.68
CA ASP A 182 -1.92 21.43 22.82
C ASP A 182 -2.47 20.03 23.09
N HIS A 183 -3.74 19.78 22.73
CA HIS A 183 -4.41 18.50 22.90
C HIS A 183 -5.32 18.21 21.70
N LEU A 184 -4.79 17.45 20.74
CA LEU A 184 -5.60 16.92 19.64
C LEU A 184 -6.48 15.77 20.17
N PRO A 185 -7.82 15.82 19.99
CA PRO A 185 -8.69 14.71 20.34
C PRO A 185 -8.28 13.44 19.59
N ARG A 186 -8.46 12.29 20.23
CA ARG A 186 -8.14 11.00 19.62
C ARG A 186 -9.09 9.91 20.06
N ASP A 187 -9.42 9.04 19.12
CA ASP A 187 -10.21 7.82 19.35
C ASP A 187 -9.34 6.59 19.18
N ARG A 188 -9.61 5.57 20.01
CA ARG A 188 -8.95 4.27 19.92
C ARG A 188 -9.76 3.37 18.99
N ILE A 189 -9.16 2.91 17.90
CA ILE A 189 -9.84 2.08 16.89
C ILE A 189 -9.61 0.59 17.14
N ALA A 190 -8.35 0.20 17.38
CA ALA A 190 -7.97 -1.19 17.55
C ALA A 190 -6.78 -1.32 18.51
N GLU A 191 -6.72 -2.45 19.20
CA GLU A 191 -5.67 -2.86 20.13
C GLU A 191 -5.35 -4.35 19.94
N ASP A 192 -4.15 -4.75 20.34
CA ASP A 192 -3.67 -6.13 20.38
C ASP A 192 -3.82 -6.92 19.06
N PHE A 193 -3.87 -6.21 17.93
CA PHE A 193 -3.96 -6.83 16.62
C PHE A 193 -2.61 -7.42 16.17
N VAL A 194 -2.67 -8.45 15.31
CA VAL A 194 -1.47 -9.11 14.77
C VAL A 194 -1.20 -8.75 13.32
N TRP A 195 -2.24 -8.35 12.59
CA TRP A 195 -2.13 -7.98 11.19
C TRP A 195 -3.09 -6.85 10.89
N ALA A 196 -2.69 -5.90 10.04
CA ALA A 196 -3.59 -4.90 9.48
C ALA A 196 -3.26 -4.56 8.03
N GLN A 197 -4.28 -4.27 7.24
CA GLN A 197 -4.17 -3.75 5.88
C GLN A 197 -5.04 -2.51 5.72
N TRP A 198 -4.47 -1.51 5.07
CA TRP A 198 -5.19 -0.31 4.67
C TRP A 198 -5.65 -0.39 3.21
N ASP A 199 -6.93 -0.11 2.98
CA ASP A 199 -7.50 0.13 1.66
C ASP A 199 -7.74 1.62 1.47
N MET A 200 -6.81 2.25 0.77
CA MET A 200 -6.84 3.68 0.42
C MET A 200 -8.07 4.07 -0.39
N SER A 201 -8.51 3.22 -1.32
CA SER A 201 -9.53 3.58 -2.31
C SER A 201 -10.90 3.68 -1.63
N GLU A 202 -11.21 2.70 -0.80
CA GLU A 202 -12.49 2.62 -0.09
C GLU A 202 -12.44 3.22 1.31
N GLN A 203 -11.29 3.73 1.77
CA GLN A 203 -11.07 4.20 3.15
C GLN A 203 -11.47 3.13 4.19
N ARG A 204 -10.96 1.91 4.02
CA ARG A 204 -11.26 0.76 4.89
C ARG A 204 -10.00 0.25 5.57
N LEU A 205 -10.12 -0.03 6.87
CA LEU A 205 -9.11 -0.72 7.65
C LEU A 205 -9.54 -2.16 7.88
N TYR A 206 -8.71 -3.09 7.43
CA TYR A 206 -8.83 -4.50 7.77
C TYR A 206 -7.80 -4.84 8.84
N TYR A 207 -8.20 -5.52 9.90
CA TYR A 207 -7.25 -6.00 10.91
C TYR A 207 -7.68 -7.34 11.51
N ILE A 208 -6.72 -8.06 12.08
CA ILE A 208 -6.96 -9.34 12.73
C ILE A 208 -6.63 -9.27 14.21
N ASP A 209 -7.61 -9.58 15.05
CA ASP A 209 -7.41 -9.89 16.47
C ASP A 209 -7.31 -11.40 16.70
N LEU A 210 -6.46 -11.79 17.65
CA LEU A 210 -6.36 -13.17 18.11
C LEU A 210 -7.28 -13.33 19.32
N LYS A 211 -8.36 -14.09 19.16
CA LYS A 211 -9.18 -14.55 20.30
C LYS A 211 -8.83 -16.00 20.65
N THR A 212 -9.23 -16.44 21.84
CA THR A 212 -9.04 -17.82 22.32
C THR A 212 -9.58 -18.89 21.36
N SER A 213 -10.57 -18.54 20.54
CA SER A 213 -11.22 -19.42 19.57
C SER A 213 -10.68 -19.33 18.14
N GLY A 214 -9.69 -18.46 17.85
CA GLY A 214 -9.11 -18.32 16.51
C GLY A 214 -8.84 -16.87 16.10
N SER A 215 -8.44 -16.72 14.83
CA SER A 215 -8.15 -15.42 14.19
C SER A 215 -9.45 -14.80 13.68
N ILE A 216 -9.76 -13.57 14.07
CA ILE A 216 -10.97 -12.87 13.60
C ILE A 216 -10.56 -11.66 12.77
N LEU A 217 -11.03 -11.62 11.53
CA LEU A 217 -10.88 -10.48 10.64
C LEU A 217 -11.99 -9.46 10.92
N LYS A 218 -11.60 -8.21 11.10
CA LYS A 218 -12.49 -7.07 11.26
C LYS A 218 -12.28 -6.07 10.14
N CYS A 219 -13.35 -5.44 9.72
CA CYS A 219 -13.33 -4.36 8.73
C CYS A 219 -13.98 -3.11 9.32
N VAL A 220 -13.24 -2.02 9.37
CA VAL A 220 -13.73 -0.70 9.78
C VAL A 220 -13.80 0.19 8.55
N GLN A 221 -14.97 0.78 8.31
CA GLN A 221 -15.18 1.78 7.26
C GLN A 221 -15.12 3.17 7.89
N PHE A 222 -14.37 4.07 7.26
CA PHE A 222 -14.35 5.49 7.60
C PHE A 222 -15.23 6.28 6.63
N TYR A 223 -16.10 7.14 7.14
CA TYR A 223 -17.07 7.90 6.37
C TYR A 223 -16.73 9.40 6.34
N ALA A 224 -17.41 10.13 5.45
CA ALA A 224 -17.23 11.58 5.30
C ALA A 224 -17.92 12.41 6.38
N ASP A 225 -18.85 11.80 7.12
CA ASP A 225 -19.46 12.41 8.30
C ASP A 225 -18.61 12.23 9.58
N GLU A 226 -17.31 11.96 9.40
CA GLU A 226 -16.33 11.81 10.48
C GLU A 226 -16.53 10.54 11.34
N SER A 227 -17.58 9.77 11.06
CA SER A 227 -17.86 8.51 11.75
C SER A 227 -17.04 7.37 11.18
N PHE A 228 -16.80 6.36 12.02
CA PHE A 228 -16.33 5.05 11.56
C PHE A 228 -17.20 3.96 12.15
N ASN A 229 -17.47 2.92 11.36
CA ASN A 229 -18.27 1.78 11.79
C ASN A 229 -17.54 0.47 11.51
N LEU A 230 -17.67 -0.47 12.45
CA LEU A 230 -17.30 -1.86 12.23
C LEU A 230 -18.32 -2.48 11.26
N MET A 231 -17.88 -2.78 10.05
CA MET A 231 -18.71 -3.31 8.97
C MET A 231 -19.05 -4.78 9.17
N PHE A 232 -18.05 -5.58 9.56
CA PHE A 232 -18.23 -7.00 9.85
C PHE A 232 -17.08 -7.56 10.69
N GLU A 233 -17.34 -8.71 11.31
CA GLU A 233 -16.34 -9.61 11.87
C GLU A 233 -16.48 -10.98 11.19
N ALA A 234 -15.36 -11.61 10.82
CA ALA A 234 -15.34 -12.93 10.20
C ALA A 234 -14.25 -13.80 10.83
N SER A 235 -14.61 -14.99 11.31
CA SER A 235 -13.63 -15.97 11.79
C SER A 235 -12.87 -16.56 10.61
N LEU A 236 -11.55 -16.46 10.64
CA LEU A 236 -10.65 -17.09 9.70
C LEU A 236 -10.04 -18.34 10.35
N ASP A 237 -10.15 -19.47 9.66
CA ASP A 237 -9.49 -20.71 10.05
C ASP A 237 -8.01 -20.66 9.65
N ILE A 238 -7.27 -19.74 10.27
CA ILE A 238 -5.84 -19.54 10.09
C ILE A 238 -5.15 -19.48 11.45
N SER A 239 -3.99 -20.13 11.54
CA SER A 239 -3.13 -20.07 12.72
C SER A 239 -2.09 -18.97 12.54
N LEU A 240 -2.32 -17.82 13.19
CA LEU A 240 -1.34 -16.74 13.26
C LEU A 240 -0.64 -16.80 14.62
N ASN A 241 0.68 -16.61 14.61
CA ASN A 241 1.46 -16.50 15.84
C ASN A 241 1.35 -15.06 16.37
N GLY A 242 1.00 -14.89 17.65
CA GLY A 242 0.90 -13.56 18.27
C GLY A 242 2.19 -12.74 18.29
N SER A 243 3.34 -13.33 17.92
CA SER A 243 4.63 -12.66 17.80
C SER A 243 4.86 -11.99 16.44
N GLU A 244 4.10 -12.33 15.41
CA GLU A 244 4.28 -11.77 14.06
C GLU A 244 3.28 -10.62 13.85
N PHE A 245 3.80 -9.39 13.98
CA PHE A 245 3.09 -8.15 13.63
C PHE A 245 3.36 -7.80 12.17
N ARG A 246 2.32 -7.55 11.37
CA ARG A 246 2.48 -7.14 9.97
C ARG A 246 1.46 -6.06 9.57
N LEU A 247 1.97 -5.06 8.86
CA LEU A 247 1.17 -4.01 8.21
C LEU A 247 1.27 -4.17 6.70
N VAL A 248 0.17 -3.91 5.99
CA VAL A 248 0.09 -3.97 4.53
C VAL A 248 -0.52 -2.67 4.01
N ASN A 249 0.09 -2.05 3.00
CA ASN A 249 -0.36 -0.81 2.36
C ASN A 249 -0.38 0.46 3.23
N PHE A 250 0.50 0.57 4.24
CA PHE A 250 0.66 1.77 5.08
C PHE A 250 1.79 2.72 4.60
N GLY A 251 2.07 2.74 3.29
CA GLY A 251 2.81 3.82 2.64
C GLY A 251 4.35 3.82 2.77
N CYS A 252 4.97 2.96 3.60
CA CYS A 252 6.43 2.89 3.63
C CYS A 252 6.99 1.60 4.26
N ASP A 253 7.44 0.66 3.41
CA ASP A 253 8.24 -0.51 3.79
C ASP A 253 9.72 -0.12 3.74
N CYS A 254 10.18 0.61 4.75
CA CYS A 254 11.53 1.16 4.77
C CYS A 254 12.57 0.06 5.07
N LEU A 255 13.06 -0.60 4.01
CA LEU A 255 14.36 -1.29 3.83
C LEU A 255 14.80 -2.41 4.80
N GLN A 256 14.25 -2.54 6.01
CA GLN A 256 14.65 -3.63 6.93
C GLN A 256 13.98 -4.97 6.63
N ASP A 257 12.88 -4.99 5.87
CA ASP A 257 12.22 -6.22 5.42
C ASP A 257 12.93 -6.87 4.22
N GLN A 258 13.87 -6.18 3.55
CA GLN A 258 14.68 -6.79 2.48
C GLN A 258 15.83 -7.65 3.01
N GLU A 259 16.43 -7.32 4.17
CA GLU A 259 17.57 -8.09 4.70
C GLU A 259 17.14 -9.37 5.46
N LYS A 260 15.90 -9.44 5.94
CA LYS A 260 15.32 -10.68 6.47
C LYS A 260 14.57 -11.39 5.36
N GLY A 261 15.30 -12.12 4.51
CA GLY A 261 14.70 -12.95 3.45
C GLY A 261 13.42 -13.64 3.91
N SER A 262 12.32 -13.31 3.23
CA SER A 262 11.03 -14.02 3.17
C SER A 262 10.76 -15.03 4.29
N LYS A 263 10.60 -14.55 5.52
CA LYS A 263 10.22 -15.39 6.68
C LYS A 263 8.77 -15.24 7.10
N HIS A 264 7.98 -14.45 6.36
CA HIS A 264 6.71 -13.93 6.81
C HIS A 264 5.53 -14.52 6.03
N LEU A 265 4.44 -14.82 6.75
CA LEU A 265 3.16 -15.21 6.17
C LEU A 265 2.66 -14.13 5.18
N THR A 266 2.14 -14.52 4.02
CA THR A 266 1.55 -13.56 3.07
C THR A 266 0.04 -13.55 3.24
N LEU A 267 -0.51 -12.42 3.68
CA LEU A 267 -1.94 -12.22 3.89
C LEU A 267 -2.37 -10.90 3.24
N CYS A 268 -3.36 -10.97 2.36
CA CYS A 268 -3.91 -9.82 1.64
C CYS A 268 -5.44 -9.89 1.60
N VAL A 269 -6.10 -8.76 1.73
CA VAL A 269 -7.54 -8.60 1.51
C VAL A 269 -7.76 -7.91 0.17
N PHE A 270 -8.64 -8.46 -0.66
CA PHE A 270 -9.05 -7.84 -1.91
C PHE A 270 -10.55 -7.59 -1.92
N THR A 271 -10.89 -6.38 -2.34
CA THR A 271 -12.23 -5.89 -2.61
C THR A 271 -12.36 -5.57 -4.09
N ASN A 272 -13.59 -5.63 -4.60
CA ASN A 272 -13.92 -5.08 -5.90
C ASN A 272 -15.18 -4.21 -5.83
N HIS A 273 -15.41 -3.43 -6.87
CA HIS A 273 -16.57 -2.54 -7.01
C HIS A 273 -17.91 -3.30 -7.06
N THR A 274 -17.89 -4.60 -7.37
CA THR A 274 -19.10 -5.44 -7.30
C THR A 274 -19.44 -5.94 -5.90
N GLY A 275 -18.66 -5.55 -4.89
CA GLY A 275 -18.86 -5.94 -3.49
C GLY A 275 -18.32 -7.33 -3.15
N SER A 276 -17.53 -7.95 -4.04
CA SER A 276 -16.80 -9.17 -3.69
C SER A 276 -15.67 -8.84 -2.74
N LEU A 277 -15.55 -9.65 -1.69
CA LEU A 277 -14.50 -9.58 -0.69
C LEU A 277 -13.85 -10.95 -0.55
N CYS A 278 -12.53 -11.01 -0.69
CA CYS A 278 -11.77 -12.22 -0.40
C CYS A 278 -10.48 -11.94 0.37
N VAL A 279 -10.07 -12.92 1.17
CA VAL A 279 -8.82 -12.90 1.93
C VAL A 279 -7.92 -13.99 1.37
N CYS A 280 -6.73 -13.62 0.92
CA CYS A 280 -5.72 -14.53 0.40
C CYS A 280 -4.64 -14.74 1.45
N TYR A 281 -4.38 -15.99 1.78
CA TYR A 281 -3.44 -16.39 2.83
C TYR A 281 -2.47 -17.43 2.28
N SER A 282 -1.18 -17.19 2.46
CA SER A 282 -0.12 -18.17 2.28
C SER A 282 0.61 -18.34 3.61
N PRO A 283 0.49 -19.50 4.28
CA PRO A 283 1.29 -19.81 5.45
C PRO A 283 2.77 -19.81 5.10
N LYS A 284 3.61 -19.68 6.12
CA LYS A 284 5.05 -19.87 5.99
C LYS A 284 5.34 -21.30 5.52
N CYS A 285 6.03 -21.41 4.39
CA CYS A 285 6.36 -22.72 3.82
C CYS A 285 7.50 -23.36 4.62
N ALA A 286 7.23 -24.48 5.28
CA ALA A 286 8.22 -25.25 6.03
C ALA A 286 9.01 -26.23 5.14
N SER A 287 8.44 -26.66 4.01
CA SER A 287 9.07 -27.57 3.06
C SER A 287 8.75 -27.18 1.61
N TRP A 288 9.79 -27.07 0.78
CA TRP A 288 9.68 -26.63 -0.62
C TRP A 288 9.14 -27.71 -1.57
N GLU A 289 8.67 -28.85 -1.08
CA GLU A 289 8.07 -29.90 -1.92
C GLU A 289 6.63 -29.54 -2.32
N LYS A 290 5.91 -28.88 -1.43
CA LYS A 290 4.51 -28.50 -1.61
C LYS A 290 4.27 -27.12 -1.04
N ILE A 291 3.70 -26.26 -1.86
CA ILE A 291 3.28 -24.93 -1.45
C ILE A 291 1.77 -24.92 -1.35
N THR A 292 1.27 -24.49 -0.19
CA THR A 292 -0.15 -24.41 0.10
C THR A 292 -0.55 -22.97 0.30
N TYR A 293 -1.69 -22.57 -0.26
CA TYR A 293 -2.31 -21.28 0.02
C TYR A 293 -3.83 -21.42 0.08
N SER A 294 -4.48 -20.49 0.77
CA SER A 294 -5.92 -20.47 0.99
C SER A 294 -6.52 -19.15 0.54
N VAL A 295 -7.71 -19.21 -0.03
CA VAL A 295 -8.53 -18.04 -0.37
C VAL A 295 -9.87 -18.17 0.32
N PHE A 296 -10.18 -17.22 1.19
CA PHE A 296 -11.45 -17.11 1.90
C PHE A 296 -12.35 -16.13 1.16
N TYR A 297 -13.43 -16.62 0.57
CA TYR A 297 -14.45 -15.82 -0.10
C TYR A 297 -15.46 -15.36 0.94
N VAL A 298 -15.10 -14.31 1.70
CA VAL A 298 -15.87 -13.81 2.85
C VAL A 298 -17.32 -13.52 2.46
N HIS A 299 -17.54 -12.90 1.30
CA HIS A 299 -18.86 -12.58 0.76
C HIS A 299 -19.74 -13.81 0.40
N LYS A 300 -19.17 -15.02 0.36
CA LYS A 300 -19.87 -16.30 0.15
C LYS A 300 -19.83 -17.22 1.36
N GLY A 301 -19.10 -16.87 2.42
CA GLY A 301 -18.89 -17.74 3.58
C GLY A 301 -18.17 -19.06 3.24
N HIS A 302 -17.33 -19.08 2.20
CA HIS A 302 -16.64 -20.27 1.71
C HIS A 302 -15.14 -20.05 1.64
N SER A 303 -14.33 -21.10 1.77
CA SER A 303 -12.88 -21.05 1.60
C SER A 303 -12.38 -22.19 0.72
N LYS A 304 -11.31 -21.93 -0.03
CA LYS A 304 -10.61 -22.94 -0.84
C LYS A 304 -9.13 -22.93 -0.50
N THR A 305 -8.59 -24.12 -0.27
CA THR A 305 -7.16 -24.34 -0.06
C THR A 305 -6.60 -25.09 -1.25
N PHE A 306 -5.50 -24.58 -1.79
CA PHE A 306 -4.82 -25.11 -2.96
C PHE A 306 -3.42 -25.55 -2.55
N THR A 307 -3.00 -26.70 -3.08
CA THR A 307 -1.66 -27.24 -2.84
C THR A 307 -1.01 -27.55 -4.19
N ALA A 308 0.09 -26.87 -4.49
CA ALA A 308 0.88 -27.10 -5.69
C ALA A 308 2.17 -27.84 -5.33
N ALA A 309 2.51 -28.88 -6.08
CA ALA A 309 3.80 -29.56 -5.94
C ALA A 309 4.88 -28.76 -6.66
N LEU A 310 5.99 -28.47 -5.97
CA LEU A 310 7.16 -27.85 -6.58
C LEU A 310 8.05 -28.96 -7.15
N GLY A 311 8.32 -28.94 -8.45
CA GLY A 311 9.30 -29.86 -9.03
C GLY A 311 10.69 -29.61 -8.43
N SER A 312 11.51 -30.67 -8.33
CA SER A 312 12.86 -30.65 -7.72
C SER A 312 13.92 -29.78 -8.44
N GLY A 313 13.53 -28.88 -9.35
CA GLY A 313 14.47 -28.13 -10.19
C GLY A 313 14.14 -26.65 -10.26
N GLY A 314 14.76 -25.82 -9.41
CA GLY A 314 14.69 -24.37 -9.53
C GLY A 314 15.46 -23.63 -8.43
N SER A 315 16.23 -22.59 -8.82
CA SER A 315 17.22 -21.87 -8.02
C SER A 315 16.72 -21.28 -6.68
N HIS A 316 17.64 -21.22 -5.70
CA HIS A 316 17.53 -20.69 -4.33
C HIS A 316 17.22 -19.18 -4.15
N VAL A 317 16.58 -18.53 -5.11
CA VAL A 317 16.05 -17.18 -4.86
C VAL A 317 14.78 -17.32 -4.03
N THR A 318 14.62 -16.51 -2.99
CA THR A 318 13.43 -16.47 -2.14
C THR A 318 12.20 -16.19 -2.98
N LYS A 319 11.38 -17.23 -3.22
CA LYS A 319 10.17 -17.16 -4.05
C LYS A 319 8.95 -17.31 -3.14
N ASP A 320 8.43 -16.18 -2.67
CA ASP A 320 7.13 -16.15 -2.00
C ASP A 320 6.00 -16.13 -3.03
N ILE A 321 4.84 -16.69 -2.64
CA ILE A 321 3.62 -16.49 -3.41
C ILE A 321 3.25 -15.02 -3.37
N THR A 322 2.94 -14.48 -4.54
CA THR A 322 2.37 -13.14 -4.66
C THR A 322 0.91 -13.25 -5.11
N PHE A 323 0.06 -12.48 -4.44
CA PHE A 323 -1.34 -12.31 -4.80
C PHE A 323 -1.54 -10.95 -5.46
N LEU A 324 -2.22 -10.90 -6.59
CA LEU A 324 -2.53 -9.67 -7.32
C LEU A 324 -4.04 -9.54 -7.53
N ASN A 325 -4.57 -8.34 -7.35
CA ASN A 325 -5.94 -8.01 -7.68
C ASN A 325 -6.08 -7.66 -9.17
N LEU A 326 -6.96 -8.38 -9.87
CA LEU A 326 -7.33 -8.16 -11.27
C LEU A 326 -8.85 -7.98 -11.39
N ASP A 327 -9.44 -7.26 -10.43
CA ASP A 327 -10.84 -6.89 -10.29
C ASP A 327 -11.80 -8.07 -10.06
N TYR A 328 -12.10 -8.83 -11.11
CA TYR A 328 -12.95 -10.03 -11.05
C TYR A 328 -12.16 -11.30 -10.76
N TYR A 329 -10.84 -11.19 -10.77
CA TYR A 329 -9.93 -12.28 -10.56
C TYR A 329 -8.87 -11.91 -9.54
N VAL A 330 -8.40 -12.92 -8.80
CA VAL A 330 -7.16 -12.83 -8.07
C VAL A 330 -6.14 -13.71 -8.78
N ALA A 331 -5.02 -13.13 -9.18
CA ALA A 331 -3.89 -13.89 -9.66
C ALA A 331 -3.01 -14.31 -8.47
N VAL A 332 -2.76 -15.61 -8.37
CA VAL A 332 -1.85 -16.22 -7.40
C VAL A 332 -0.69 -16.77 -8.21
N TYR A 333 0.49 -16.18 -8.06
CA TYR A 333 1.62 -16.56 -8.88
C TYR A 333 2.86 -16.80 -8.04
N LEU A 334 3.63 -17.79 -8.47
CA LEU A 334 4.94 -18.12 -7.95
C LEU A 334 5.92 -18.18 -9.13
N PRO A 335 6.90 -17.26 -9.21
CA PRO A 335 7.80 -17.17 -10.35
C PRO A 335 8.47 -18.48 -10.76
N GLY A 336 8.23 -18.88 -12.02
CA GLY A 336 8.79 -20.09 -12.63
C GLY A 336 8.17 -21.41 -12.16
N HIS A 337 6.98 -21.39 -11.54
CA HIS A 337 6.33 -22.62 -11.05
C HIS A 337 4.85 -22.70 -11.40
N PHE A 338 4.05 -21.69 -11.03
CA PHE A 338 2.64 -21.67 -11.36
C PHE A 338 2.08 -20.26 -11.42
N PHE A 339 0.97 -20.13 -12.15
CA PHE A 339 0.12 -18.97 -12.21
C PHE A 339 -1.34 -19.44 -12.16
N HIS A 340 -2.04 -19.13 -11.08
CA HIS A 340 -3.45 -19.44 -10.90
C HIS A 340 -4.26 -18.15 -10.97
N LEU A 341 -5.29 -18.11 -11.80
CA LEU A 341 -6.20 -17.00 -11.94
C LEU A 341 -7.57 -17.44 -11.39
N LEU A 342 -7.90 -16.97 -10.20
CA LEU A 342 -9.07 -17.42 -9.45
C LEU A 342 -10.21 -16.42 -9.64
N ASN A 343 -11.35 -16.90 -10.14
CA ASN A 343 -12.54 -16.05 -10.27
C ASN A 343 -13.18 -15.84 -8.90
N ILE A 344 -13.26 -14.58 -8.46
CA ILE A 344 -13.81 -14.26 -7.13
C ILE A 344 -15.33 -14.09 -7.12
N GLN A 345 -15.98 -13.92 -8.27
CA GLN A 345 -17.44 -13.80 -8.38
C GLN A 345 -18.14 -15.17 -8.32
N HIS A 346 -17.52 -16.18 -8.95
CA HIS A 346 -18.05 -17.54 -9.07
C HIS A 346 -17.08 -18.56 -8.48
N PRO A 347 -16.76 -18.47 -7.17
CA PRO A 347 -15.73 -19.31 -6.57
C PRO A 347 -16.06 -20.79 -6.64
N ASP A 348 -17.35 -21.16 -6.65
CA ASP A 348 -17.79 -22.57 -6.66
C ASP A 348 -17.46 -23.30 -7.98
N LEU A 349 -17.29 -22.56 -9.07
CA LEU A 349 -17.13 -23.13 -10.42
C LEU A 349 -15.65 -23.23 -10.79
N ILE A 350 -15.07 -24.43 -10.69
CA ILE A 350 -13.65 -24.67 -10.98
C ILE A 350 -13.30 -24.30 -12.44
N CYS A 351 -14.20 -24.56 -13.39
CA CYS A 351 -13.98 -24.24 -14.81
C CYS A 351 -13.91 -22.74 -15.13
N HIS A 352 -14.11 -21.86 -14.15
CA HIS A 352 -13.97 -20.41 -14.31
C HIS A 352 -12.61 -19.89 -13.83
N SER A 353 -11.78 -20.76 -13.25
CA SER A 353 -10.43 -20.43 -12.80
C SER A 353 -9.41 -21.08 -13.72
N LEU A 354 -8.35 -20.34 -14.04
CA LEU A 354 -7.27 -20.82 -14.90
C LEU A 354 -6.09 -21.26 -14.02
N PHE A 355 -5.55 -22.45 -14.24
CA PHE A 355 -4.43 -22.98 -13.47
C PHE A 355 -3.29 -23.36 -14.42
N LEU A 356 -2.27 -22.51 -14.49
CA LEU A 356 -1.05 -22.80 -15.25
C LEU A 356 -0.01 -23.33 -14.27
N THR A 357 0.33 -24.62 -14.38
CA THR A 357 1.31 -25.27 -13.50
C THR A 357 2.43 -25.92 -14.32
N GLY A 358 3.65 -25.93 -13.77
CA GLY A 358 4.83 -26.50 -14.42
C GLY A 358 5.54 -25.52 -15.38
N ASN A 359 6.48 -26.04 -16.19
CA ASN A 359 7.20 -25.27 -17.20
C ASN A 359 6.31 -25.02 -18.42
N ASN A 360 5.30 -24.17 -18.27
CA ASN A 360 4.52 -23.66 -19.40
C ASN A 360 5.30 -22.48 -20.00
N GLU A 361 5.43 -22.38 -21.33
CA GLU A 361 6.05 -21.22 -21.99
C GLU A 361 5.42 -19.89 -21.52
N MET A 362 4.15 -19.93 -21.12
CA MET A 362 3.41 -18.78 -20.59
C MET A 362 3.83 -18.39 -19.16
N THR A 363 4.29 -19.32 -18.32
CA THR A 363 4.79 -19.00 -16.96
C THR A 363 6.16 -18.35 -16.99
N ASP A 364 6.95 -18.61 -18.04
CA ASP A 364 8.27 -18.01 -18.23
C ASP A 364 8.19 -16.55 -18.73
N MET A 365 7.03 -16.12 -19.24
CA MET A 365 6.81 -14.72 -19.67
C MET A 365 6.52 -13.76 -18.50
N LEU A 366 6.27 -14.28 -17.29
CA LEU A 366 5.99 -13.47 -16.12
C LEU A 366 7.29 -12.96 -15.47
N PRO A 367 7.29 -11.76 -14.87
CA PRO A 367 8.45 -11.23 -14.17
C PRO A 367 8.97 -12.22 -13.12
N HIS A 368 10.28 -12.45 -13.12
CA HIS A 368 10.93 -13.28 -12.10
C HIS A 368 11.27 -12.50 -10.81
N SER A 369 11.11 -11.18 -10.82
CA SER A 369 11.29 -10.33 -9.64
C SER A 369 10.09 -10.41 -8.69
N PRO A 370 10.31 -10.24 -7.38
CA PRO A 370 9.20 -10.14 -6.42
C PRO A 370 8.39 -8.89 -6.73
N LEU A 371 7.06 -9.06 -6.86
CA LEU A 371 6.15 -7.95 -7.02
C LEU A 371 5.36 -7.75 -5.73
N GLN A 372 5.08 -6.50 -5.42
CA GLN A 372 4.22 -6.11 -4.31
C GLN A 372 2.88 -5.62 -4.87
N SER A 373 1.80 -6.28 -4.48
CA SER A 373 0.45 -5.79 -4.78
C SER A 373 0.15 -4.56 -3.93
N LEU A 374 -0.42 -3.55 -4.57
CA LEU A 374 -0.94 -2.35 -3.92
C LEU A 374 -2.48 -2.35 -4.03
N SER A 375 -3.14 -1.27 -3.59
CA SER A 375 -4.59 -1.12 -3.75
C SER A 375 -4.97 -1.08 -5.24
N GLY A 376 -6.09 -1.73 -5.57
CA GLY A 376 -6.52 -1.94 -6.96
C GLY A 376 -5.57 -2.85 -7.76
N SER A 377 -5.50 -2.63 -9.07
CA SER A 377 -4.65 -3.38 -10.00
C SER A 377 -3.20 -2.90 -10.09
N LEU A 378 -2.73 -2.14 -9.09
CA LEU A 378 -1.38 -1.57 -9.07
C LEU A 378 -0.37 -2.54 -8.46
N VAL A 379 0.82 -2.59 -9.05
CA VAL A 379 1.87 -3.53 -8.69
C VAL A 379 3.23 -2.82 -8.71
N LEU A 380 3.99 -2.93 -7.63
CA LEU A 380 5.35 -2.39 -7.53
C LEU A 380 6.35 -3.51 -7.77
N ASP A 381 7.24 -3.33 -8.75
CA ASP A 381 8.43 -4.15 -8.89
C ASP A 381 9.53 -3.59 -7.98
N CYS A 382 9.78 -4.27 -6.87
CA CYS A 382 10.75 -3.83 -5.87
C CYS A 382 12.18 -3.80 -6.40
N SER A 383 12.49 -4.55 -7.46
CA SER A 383 13.83 -4.62 -8.04
C SER A 383 14.14 -3.41 -8.93
N SER A 384 13.17 -2.95 -9.72
CA SER A 384 13.33 -1.77 -10.58
C SER A 384 12.82 -0.47 -9.94
N GLY A 385 11.98 -0.57 -8.90
CA GLY A 385 11.24 0.57 -8.34
C GLY A 385 10.16 1.10 -9.28
N THR A 386 9.73 0.30 -10.26
CA THR A 386 8.74 0.69 -11.27
C THR A 386 7.34 0.27 -10.83
N LEU A 387 6.40 1.19 -10.97
CA LEU A 387 4.98 0.93 -10.73
C LEU A 387 4.31 0.50 -12.04
N TYR A 388 3.57 -0.60 -11.99
CA TYR A 388 2.82 -1.17 -13.10
C TYR A 388 1.34 -1.26 -12.76
N ARG A 389 0.50 -1.29 -13.79
CA ARG A 389 -0.91 -1.71 -13.69
C ARG A 389 -1.04 -3.10 -14.30
N ALA A 390 -1.45 -4.07 -13.50
CA ALA A 390 -1.67 -5.44 -13.93
C ALA A 390 -3.07 -5.57 -14.54
N LEU A 391 -3.14 -5.99 -15.80
CA LEU A 391 -4.38 -6.16 -16.54
C LEU A 391 -4.34 -7.48 -17.31
N LEU A 392 -5.52 -8.09 -17.49
CA LEU A 392 -5.68 -9.23 -18.38
C LEU A 392 -5.68 -8.77 -19.84
N ASN A 393 -4.74 -9.28 -20.63
CA ASN A 393 -4.64 -8.93 -22.04
C ASN A 393 -5.50 -9.85 -22.91
N GLN A 394 -6.45 -9.27 -23.65
CA GLN A 394 -7.37 -10.03 -24.51
C GLN A 394 -6.67 -10.80 -25.63
N SER A 395 -5.61 -10.25 -26.23
CA SER A 395 -4.88 -10.92 -27.33
C SER A 395 -4.18 -12.18 -26.84
N TYR A 396 -3.52 -12.10 -25.68
CA TYR A 396 -2.88 -13.27 -25.06
C TYR A 396 -3.91 -14.31 -24.61
N LEU A 397 -5.04 -13.89 -24.06
CA LEU A 397 -6.12 -14.81 -23.69
C LEU A 397 -6.74 -15.52 -24.90
N LEU A 398 -6.91 -14.83 -26.04
CA LEU A 398 -7.35 -15.44 -27.30
C LEU A 398 -6.33 -16.45 -27.83
N GLN A 399 -5.06 -16.07 -27.85
CA GLN A 399 -3.98 -16.98 -28.23
C GLN A 399 -3.95 -18.22 -27.33
N PHE A 400 -4.10 -18.03 -26.02
CA PHE A 400 -4.18 -19.13 -25.05
C PHE A 400 -5.39 -20.02 -25.33
N LEU A 401 -6.58 -19.44 -25.53
CA LEU A 401 -7.81 -20.18 -25.86
C LEU A 401 -7.66 -21.05 -27.11
N TRP A 402 -6.92 -20.56 -28.11
CA TRP A 402 -6.62 -21.31 -29.34
C TRP A 402 -5.67 -22.49 -29.13
N ASN A 403 -4.73 -22.34 -28.21
CA ASN A 403 -3.63 -23.29 -28.01
C ASN A 403 -3.91 -24.33 -26.90
N THR A 404 -4.79 -24.04 -25.94
CA THR A 404 -5.10 -25.00 -24.88
C THR A 404 -5.89 -26.19 -25.41
N HIS A 405 -5.56 -27.38 -24.89
CA HIS A 405 -6.25 -28.63 -25.21
C HIS A 405 -7.35 -28.98 -24.20
N LEU A 406 -7.33 -28.42 -22.99
CA LEU A 406 -8.25 -28.78 -21.92
C LEU A 406 -9.51 -27.93 -21.97
N ASP A 407 -10.68 -28.55 -22.01
CA ASP A 407 -11.96 -27.84 -22.10
C ASP A 407 -12.22 -26.94 -20.89
N SER A 408 -11.78 -27.33 -19.69
CA SER A 408 -11.87 -26.49 -18.49
C SER A 408 -11.02 -25.22 -18.60
N GLU A 409 -9.83 -25.31 -19.20
CA GLU A 409 -8.97 -24.14 -19.42
C GLU A 409 -9.52 -23.25 -20.53
N LYS A 410 -10.09 -23.84 -21.59
CA LYS A 410 -10.82 -23.09 -22.64
C LYS A 410 -11.98 -22.31 -22.04
N MET A 411 -12.80 -22.96 -21.21
CA MET A 411 -13.92 -22.30 -20.55
C MET A 411 -13.45 -21.19 -19.62
N ALA A 412 -12.39 -21.42 -18.83
CA ALA A 412 -11.82 -20.39 -17.96
C ALA A 412 -11.31 -19.19 -18.76
N ALA A 413 -10.54 -19.43 -19.82
CA ALA A 413 -10.02 -18.39 -20.71
C ALA A 413 -11.13 -17.61 -21.41
N LEU A 414 -12.18 -18.29 -21.88
CA LEU A 414 -13.38 -17.67 -22.46
C LEU A 414 -14.09 -16.78 -21.45
N HIS A 415 -14.27 -17.25 -20.20
CA HIS A 415 -14.84 -16.42 -19.14
C HIS A 415 -13.98 -15.19 -18.83
N CYS A 416 -12.65 -15.34 -18.81
CA CYS A 416 -11.74 -14.21 -18.64
C CYS A 416 -11.91 -13.19 -19.77
N LEU A 417 -11.94 -13.63 -21.04
CA LEU A 417 -12.14 -12.78 -22.21
C LEU A 417 -13.46 -12.00 -22.14
N LEU A 418 -14.55 -12.69 -21.82
CA LEU A 418 -15.88 -12.07 -21.70
C LEU A 418 -15.94 -11.06 -20.56
N SER A 419 -15.22 -11.33 -19.45
CA SER A 419 -15.14 -10.41 -18.31
C SER A 419 -14.29 -9.18 -18.64
N CYS A 420 -13.18 -9.35 -19.36
CA CYS A 420 -12.35 -8.26 -19.87
C CYS A 420 -13.11 -7.38 -20.88
N GLY A 421 -13.98 -7.97 -21.69
CA GLY A 421 -14.78 -7.25 -22.69
C GLY A 421 -15.90 -6.38 -22.09
N ARG A 422 -16.34 -6.64 -20.85
CA ARG A 422 -17.37 -5.84 -20.17
C ARG A 422 -16.86 -4.48 -19.69
N GLY A 423 -15.57 -4.36 -19.40
CA GLY A 423 -14.95 -3.09 -18.96
C GLY A 423 -14.77 -2.04 -20.08
N LEU A 424 -14.96 -2.41 -21.34
CA LEU A 424 -14.83 -1.49 -22.48
C LEU A 424 -16.16 -0.86 -22.93
N ARG A 425 -17.30 -1.32 -22.42
CA ARG A 425 -18.60 -0.73 -22.76
C ARG A 425 -18.89 0.45 -21.82
N PHE A 426 -18.38 1.62 -22.19
CA PHE A 426 -18.96 2.98 -22.07
C PHE A 426 -17.87 4.05 -22.30
N LEU A 427 -17.13 3.90 -23.40
CA LEU A 427 -16.38 4.97 -24.06
C LEU A 427 -16.69 4.92 -25.56
N GLU A 428 -17.99 4.78 -25.87
CA GLU A 428 -18.53 5.11 -27.19
C GLU A 428 -19.63 6.14 -26.94
N ASP A 429 -19.43 7.32 -27.53
CA ASP A 429 -20.32 8.48 -27.69
C ASP A 429 -20.71 9.32 -26.45
N GLN A 430 -19.88 10.32 -26.11
CA GLN A 430 -20.18 11.76 -26.27
C GLN A 430 -19.05 12.68 -25.80
#